data_AF-A0A4P9EE35-F1
#
_entry.id   AF-A0A4P9EE35-F1
#
_cell.length_a   1.000
_cell.length_b   1.000
_cell.length_c   1.000
_cell.angle_alpha   90.00
_cell.angle_beta   90.00
_cell.angle_gamma   90.00
#
_symmetry.space_group_name_H-M   'P 1'
#
loop_
_entity.id
_entity.type
_entity.pdbx_description
1 polymer ?
#
loop_
_entity_poly.entity_id
_entity_poly.type
_entity_poly.pdbx_seq_one_letter_code
_entity_poly.pdbx_strand_id
1 'polypeptide(L)'
;MKANAPKRKVFQDALDLLAEDPVKDTPVAVNGIVSIPVEEIHPFHDHPFRLYEGDRLEDMVQSIREHGVLNPVIVRKAARGYEMLAGHNRTNAAKIAGLTEVPAIVKTDLSDEDAYVYVIETNLLQRSFAELLPSEKAAVLVARYEKISSQGKRNDIR
;
A
#
# COMPACT_ATOMS: atom_id res chain seq x y z
N MET A 1 1.65 -31.52 -60.90
CA MET A 1 2.25 -30.47 -60.06
C MET A 1 1.17 -29.97 -59.10
N LYS A 2 1.48 -29.92 -57.79
CA LYS A 2 0.56 -29.59 -56.69
C LYS A 2 0.51 -28.07 -56.45
N ALA A 3 -0.67 -27.52 -56.16
CA ALA A 3 -0.91 -26.30 -55.36
C ALA A 3 -2.44 -26.14 -55.18
N ASN A 4 -3.09 -26.87 -54.28
CA ASN A 4 -3.37 -26.53 -52.87
C ASN A 4 -4.01 -25.13 -52.69
N ALA A 5 -5.34 -25.10 -52.74
CA ALA A 5 -6.17 -23.98 -52.32
C ALA A 5 -5.98 -23.70 -50.80
N PRO A 6 -6.13 -22.45 -50.32
CA PRO A 6 -5.87 -22.12 -48.94
C PRO A 6 -6.99 -22.69 -48.05
N LYS A 7 -6.65 -23.68 -47.23
CA LYS A 7 -7.57 -24.29 -46.26
C LYS A 7 -7.80 -23.30 -45.10
N ARG A 8 -9.05 -22.81 -45.02
CA ARG A 8 -9.83 -22.34 -43.84
C ARG A 8 -9.06 -21.66 -42.69
N LYS A 9 -9.19 -20.34 -42.63
CA LYS A 9 -8.88 -19.45 -41.47
C LYS A 9 -9.80 -19.65 -40.25
N VAL A 10 -10.83 -20.48 -40.36
CA VAL A 10 -11.88 -20.63 -39.33
C VAL A 10 -11.36 -21.29 -38.04
N PHE A 11 -10.31 -22.11 -38.15
CA PHE A 11 -9.73 -22.79 -36.98
C PHE A 11 -8.79 -21.89 -36.16
N GLN A 12 -8.25 -20.82 -36.75
CA GLN A 12 -7.39 -19.88 -36.02
C GLN A 12 -8.23 -18.89 -35.19
N ASP A 13 -9.33 -18.37 -35.75
CA ASP A 13 -10.23 -17.46 -35.01
C ASP A 13 -10.87 -18.14 -33.78
N ALA A 14 -11.13 -19.45 -33.84
CA ALA A 14 -11.65 -20.21 -32.70
C ALA A 14 -10.60 -20.52 -31.63
N LEU A 15 -9.31 -20.58 -32.00
CA LEU A 15 -8.21 -20.75 -31.05
C LEU A 15 -7.86 -19.43 -30.35
N ASP A 16 -7.96 -18.30 -31.05
CA ASP A 16 -7.78 -16.97 -30.46
C ASP A 16 -8.93 -16.59 -29.51
N LEU A 17 -10.14 -17.12 -29.71
CA LEU A 17 -11.27 -16.93 -28.78
C LEU A 17 -11.13 -17.76 -27.48
N LEU A 18 -10.39 -18.88 -27.55
CA LEU A 18 -10.10 -19.75 -26.39
C LEU A 18 -8.77 -19.41 -25.71
N ALA A 19 -7.91 -18.66 -26.39
CA ALA A 19 -6.81 -17.94 -25.78
C ALA A 19 -7.39 -16.69 -25.09
N GLU A 20 -8.13 -16.91 -24.01
CA GLU A 20 -8.26 -15.86 -23.00
C GLU A 20 -6.84 -15.51 -22.59
N ASP A 21 -6.33 -14.40 -23.13
CA ASP A 21 -5.19 -13.70 -22.53
C ASP A 21 -5.49 -13.67 -21.03
N PRO A 22 -4.58 -14.13 -20.16
CA PRO A 22 -4.83 -14.08 -18.73
C PRO A 22 -5.20 -12.64 -18.43
N VAL A 23 -6.45 -12.42 -18.03
CA VAL A 23 -6.94 -11.10 -17.65
C VAL A 23 -5.91 -10.61 -16.65
N LYS A 24 -5.06 -9.68 -17.08
CA LYS A 24 -4.17 -8.99 -16.17
C LYS A 24 -5.15 -8.28 -15.26
N ASP A 25 -5.35 -8.87 -14.09
CA ASP A 25 -6.18 -8.37 -13.01
C ASP A 25 -5.53 -7.05 -12.56
N THR A 26 -5.76 -6.04 -13.38
CA THR A 26 -5.24 -4.71 -13.18
C THR A 26 -6.29 -4.12 -12.26
N PRO A 27 -5.96 -3.95 -10.97
CA PRO A 27 -7.01 -3.71 -9.99
C PRO A 27 -7.72 -2.40 -10.34
N VAL A 28 -9.02 -2.51 -10.64
CA VAL A 28 -9.83 -1.40 -11.13
C VAL A 28 -10.04 -0.43 -9.98
N ALA A 29 -9.49 0.77 -10.12
CA ALA A 29 -9.62 1.80 -9.09
C ALA A 29 -11.06 2.32 -9.00
N VAL A 30 -11.75 2.01 -7.91
CA VAL A 30 -13.05 2.62 -7.60
C VAL A 30 -12.78 3.82 -6.69
N ASN A 31 -13.05 5.03 -7.17
CA ASN A 31 -12.77 6.28 -6.44
C ASN A 31 -11.31 6.44 -5.96
N GLY A 32 -10.34 5.92 -6.72
CA GLY A 32 -8.91 5.99 -6.35
C GLY A 32 -8.47 5.01 -5.26
N ILE A 33 -9.36 4.10 -4.84
CA ILE A 33 -9.05 2.96 -3.97
C ILE A 33 -8.89 1.72 -4.83
N VAL A 34 -7.84 0.96 -4.53
CA VAL A 34 -7.40 -0.21 -5.29
C VAL A 34 -7.28 -1.39 -4.32
N SER A 35 -7.79 -2.57 -4.67
CA SER A 35 -7.52 -3.79 -3.90
C SER A 35 -6.10 -4.26 -4.22
N ILE A 36 -5.27 -4.44 -3.19
CA ILE A 36 -3.87 -4.85 -3.37
C ILE A 36 -3.61 -6.13 -2.58
N PRO A 37 -2.96 -7.15 -3.19
CA PRO A 37 -2.51 -8.33 -2.48
C PRO A 37 -1.59 -7.94 -1.32
N VAL A 38 -1.89 -8.50 -0.15
CA VAL A 38 -1.18 -8.20 1.09
C VAL A 38 0.30 -8.61 1.02
N GLU A 39 0.65 -9.55 0.14
CA GLU A 39 2.01 -10.00 -0.14
C GLU A 39 2.83 -9.01 -0.98
N GLU A 40 2.17 -8.14 -1.76
CA GLU A 40 2.84 -7.09 -2.54
C GLU A 40 3.13 -5.84 -1.72
N ILE A 41 2.62 -5.76 -0.48
CA ILE A 41 2.80 -4.62 0.41
C ILE A 41 3.91 -4.91 1.41
N HIS A 42 5.01 -4.19 1.25
CA HIS A 42 6.16 -4.23 2.14
C HIS A 42 6.05 -3.16 3.23
N PRO A 43 6.56 -3.41 4.45
CA PRO A 43 6.65 -2.39 5.49
C PRO A 43 7.51 -1.19 5.04
N PHE A 44 7.23 -0.01 5.59
CA PHE A 44 8.11 1.15 5.38
C PHE A 44 9.52 0.86 5.91
N HIS A 45 10.55 1.24 5.15
CA HIS A 45 11.92 1.20 5.65
C HIS A 45 12.05 2.05 6.93
N ASP A 46 12.70 1.51 7.96
CA ASP A 46 12.91 2.21 9.25
C ASP A 46 11.62 2.73 9.92
N HIS A 47 10.51 2.01 9.79
CA HIS A 47 9.25 2.36 10.46
C HIS A 47 9.44 2.50 11.99
N PRO A 48 9.27 3.70 12.57
CA PRO A 48 9.69 3.98 13.94
C PRO A 48 8.68 3.53 15.00
N PHE A 49 7.47 3.15 14.58
CA PHE A 49 6.37 2.81 15.49
C PHE A 49 6.20 1.31 15.63
N ARG A 50 5.88 0.88 16.85
CA ARG A 50 5.52 -0.52 17.10
C ARG A 50 4.11 -0.85 16.60
N LEU A 51 3.90 -2.14 16.32
CA LEU A 51 2.57 -2.68 16.08
C LEU A 51 1.76 -2.81 17.37
N TYR A 52 0.45 -3.00 17.23
CA TYR A 52 -0.43 -3.34 18.33
C TYR A 52 -0.22 -4.79 18.74
N GLU A 53 -0.40 -5.05 20.03
CA GLU A 53 -0.19 -6.34 20.69
C GLU A 53 -1.33 -6.57 21.70
N GLY A 54 -1.52 -7.82 22.12
CA GLY A 54 -2.55 -8.22 23.08
C GLY A 54 -3.97 -7.91 22.62
N ASP A 55 -4.85 -7.61 23.57
CA ASP A 55 -6.28 -7.37 23.37
C ASP A 55 -6.57 -6.38 22.25
N ARG A 56 -5.76 -5.31 22.13
CA ARG A 56 -5.93 -4.28 21.09
C ARG A 56 -5.75 -4.83 19.67
N LEU A 57 -4.84 -5.79 19.48
CA LEU A 57 -4.67 -6.46 18.18
C LEU A 57 -5.83 -7.44 17.94
N GLU A 58 -6.21 -8.20 18.94
CA GLU A 58 -7.29 -9.19 18.85
C GLU A 58 -8.62 -8.55 18.47
N ASP A 59 -8.97 -7.43 19.11
CA ASP A 59 -10.16 -6.64 18.79
C ASP A 59 -10.15 -6.18 17.32
N MET A 60 -8.99 -5.73 16.82
CA MET A 60 -8.84 -5.29 15.43
C MET A 60 -8.97 -6.45 14.45
N VAL A 61 -8.38 -7.61 14.77
CA VAL A 61 -8.52 -8.83 13.96
C VAL A 61 -9.97 -9.26 13.88
N GLN A 62 -10.69 -9.28 15.01
CA GLN A 62 -12.09 -9.67 15.05
C GLN A 62 -12.97 -8.71 14.24
N SER A 63 -12.76 -7.40 14.40
CA SER A 63 -13.46 -6.38 13.61
C SER A 63 -13.23 -6.56 12.10
N ILE A 64 -11.99 -6.84 11.69
CA ILE A 64 -11.64 -7.06 10.28
C ILE A 64 -12.21 -8.38 9.75
N ARG A 65 -12.31 -9.44 10.57
CA ARG A 65 -12.99 -10.69 10.15
C ARG A 65 -14.47 -10.47 9.86
N GLU A 66 -15.13 -9.64 10.66
CA GLU A 66 -16.57 -9.40 10.55
C GLU A 66 -16.92 -8.41 9.42
N HIS A 67 -16.14 -7.34 9.27
CA HIS A 67 -16.49 -6.20 8.41
C HIS A 67 -15.51 -5.97 7.25
N GLY A 68 -14.40 -6.72 7.21
CA GLY A 68 -13.27 -6.41 6.34
C GLY A 68 -12.52 -5.16 6.77
N VAL A 69 -11.62 -4.70 5.90
CA VAL A 69 -10.86 -3.46 6.13
C VAL A 69 -11.67 -2.26 5.64
N LEU A 70 -12.39 -1.60 6.55
CA LEU A 70 -13.26 -0.47 6.21
C LEU A 70 -12.49 0.78 5.76
N ASN A 71 -11.43 1.11 6.50
CA ASN A 71 -10.58 2.25 6.19
C ASN A 71 -9.41 1.78 5.32
N PRO A 72 -9.22 2.32 4.11
CA PRO A 72 -8.14 1.88 3.23
C PRO A 72 -6.77 2.23 3.81
N VAL A 73 -5.78 1.38 3.53
CA VAL A 73 -4.38 1.65 3.84
C VAL A 73 -3.79 2.65 2.84
N ILE A 74 -2.69 3.29 3.17
CA ILE A 74 -1.99 4.21 2.25
C ILE A 74 -0.65 3.58 1.94
N VAL A 75 -0.37 3.43 0.66
CA VAL A 75 0.89 2.86 0.17
C VAL A 75 1.49 3.79 -0.88
N ARG A 76 2.82 3.77 -1.03
CA ARG A 76 3.47 4.32 -2.23
C ARG A 76 3.88 3.21 -3.18
N LYS A 77 3.89 3.52 -4.47
CA LYS A 77 4.46 2.64 -5.49
C LYS A 77 5.99 2.60 -5.32
N ALA A 78 6.57 1.40 -5.29
CA ALA A 78 8.00 1.16 -5.18
C ALA A 78 8.48 0.19 -6.26
N ALA A 79 9.80 0.01 -6.39
CA ALA A 79 10.37 -0.86 -7.43
C ALA A 79 9.93 -2.33 -7.33
N ARG A 80 9.59 -2.82 -6.12
CA ARG A 80 9.23 -4.23 -5.85
C ARG A 80 7.79 -4.39 -5.35
N GLY A 81 6.87 -3.56 -5.84
CA GLY A 81 5.45 -3.58 -5.45
C GLY A 81 5.08 -2.29 -4.73
N TYR A 82 4.59 -2.43 -3.50
CA TYR A 82 4.08 -1.31 -2.71
C TYR A 82 4.82 -1.21 -1.38
N GLU A 83 5.04 0.02 -0.92
CA GLU A 83 5.59 0.28 0.40
C GLU A 83 4.53 0.96 1.27
N MET A 84 4.32 0.42 2.47
CA MET A 84 3.32 0.88 3.41
C MET A 84 3.68 2.25 3.96
N LEU A 85 2.80 3.24 3.81
CA LEU A 85 2.93 4.53 4.49
C LEU A 85 2.07 4.57 5.75
N ALA A 86 0.84 4.06 5.66
CA ALA A 86 -0.11 4.08 6.76
C ALA A 86 -1.02 2.85 6.75
N GLY A 87 -1.20 2.24 7.92
CA GLY A 87 -2.05 1.07 8.06
C GLY A 87 -1.33 -0.23 8.43
N HIS A 88 -0.07 -0.18 8.88
CA HIS A 88 0.70 -1.33 9.34
C HIS A 88 -0.10 -2.29 10.26
N ASN A 89 -0.82 -1.76 11.26
CA ASN A 89 -1.66 -2.57 12.14
C ASN A 89 -2.85 -3.23 11.42
N ARG A 90 -3.52 -2.50 10.51
CA ARG A 90 -4.65 -3.01 9.73
C ARG A 90 -4.19 -4.14 8.80
N THR A 91 -3.06 -3.98 8.13
CA THR A 91 -2.51 -5.04 7.28
C THR A 91 -2.04 -6.23 8.09
N ASN A 92 -1.43 -6.02 9.26
CA ASN A 92 -1.07 -7.12 10.16
C ASN A 92 -2.32 -7.89 10.63
N ALA A 93 -3.36 -7.17 11.07
CA ALA A 93 -4.61 -7.79 11.49
C ALA A 93 -5.34 -8.46 10.33
N ALA A 94 -5.30 -7.90 9.11
CA ALA A 94 -5.84 -8.52 7.90
C ALA A 94 -5.14 -9.85 7.56
N LYS A 95 -3.80 -9.92 7.70
CA LYS A 95 -3.04 -11.17 7.56
C LYS A 95 -3.51 -12.23 8.55
N ILE A 96 -3.66 -11.86 9.82
CA ILE A 96 -4.11 -12.78 10.90
C ILE A 96 -5.58 -13.18 10.70
N ALA A 97 -6.40 -12.30 10.14
CA ALA A 97 -7.78 -12.56 9.79
C ALA A 97 -7.94 -13.45 8.54
N GLY A 98 -6.87 -13.69 7.79
CA GLY A 98 -6.87 -14.55 6.59
C GLY A 98 -7.28 -13.84 5.31
N LEU A 99 -7.27 -12.49 5.27
CA LEU A 99 -7.50 -11.75 4.03
C LEU A 99 -6.25 -11.78 3.15
N THR A 100 -6.45 -12.05 1.86
CA THR A 100 -5.39 -12.03 0.84
C THR A 100 -5.16 -10.64 0.26
N GLU A 101 -6.16 -9.76 0.33
CA GLU A 101 -6.11 -8.41 -0.22
C GLU A 101 -6.62 -7.37 0.76
N VAL A 102 -6.16 -6.13 0.60
CA VAL A 102 -6.64 -4.97 1.37
C VAL A 102 -6.91 -3.79 0.46
N PRO A 103 -7.95 -2.97 0.75
CA PRO A 103 -8.20 -1.73 0.04
C PRO A 103 -7.11 -0.72 0.37
N ALA A 104 -6.52 -0.12 -0.65
CA ALA A 104 -5.38 0.76 -0.54
C ALA A 104 -5.53 2.01 -1.43
N ILE A 105 -5.04 3.14 -0.93
CA ILE A 105 -4.82 4.36 -1.68
C ILE A 105 -3.35 4.36 -2.12
N VAL A 106 -3.12 4.33 -3.42
CA VAL A 106 -1.77 4.33 -4.00
C VAL A 106 -1.33 5.76 -4.25
N LYS A 107 -0.19 6.14 -3.67
CA LYS A 107 0.51 7.39 -3.97
C LYS A 107 1.65 7.12 -4.95
N THR A 108 1.76 7.95 -5.97
CA THR A 108 2.87 7.94 -6.94
C THR A 108 3.78 9.15 -6.72
N ASP A 109 5.02 9.05 -7.17
CA ASP A 109 5.98 10.15 -7.25
C ASP A 109 6.27 10.84 -5.90
N LEU A 110 6.27 10.08 -4.81
CA LEU A 110 6.67 10.55 -3.48
C LEU A 110 8.17 10.40 -3.25
N SER A 111 8.80 11.49 -2.80
CA SER A 111 10.15 11.43 -2.23
C SER A 111 10.17 10.60 -0.94
N ASP A 112 11.34 10.11 -0.53
CA ASP A 112 11.50 9.42 0.75
C ASP A 112 11.14 10.32 1.94
N GLU A 113 11.49 11.60 1.87
CA GLU A 113 11.14 12.60 2.89
C GLU A 113 9.62 12.78 3.02
N ASP A 114 8.91 12.94 1.90
CA ASP A 114 7.46 13.13 1.94
C ASP A 114 6.74 11.83 2.35
N ALA A 115 7.25 10.68 1.92
CA ALA A 115 6.74 9.38 2.37
C ALA A 115 6.89 9.20 3.89
N TYR A 116 8.03 9.60 4.45
CA TYR A 116 8.24 9.57 5.90
C TYR A 116 7.30 10.51 6.65
N VAL A 117 7.00 11.70 6.09
CA VAL A 117 5.99 12.60 6.66
C VAL A 117 4.61 11.93 6.72
N TYR A 118 4.20 11.18 5.69
CA TYR A 118 2.96 10.40 5.75
C TYR A 118 2.97 9.41 6.91
N VAL A 119 4.07 8.66 7.10
CA VAL A 119 4.21 7.67 8.18
C VAL A 119 4.04 8.33 9.55
N ILE A 120 4.73 9.45 9.78
CA ILE A 120 4.70 10.18 11.05
C ILE A 120 3.32 10.80 11.33
N GLU A 121 2.78 11.58 10.39
CA GLU A 121 1.55 12.34 10.61
C GLU A 121 0.33 11.42 10.71
N THR A 122 0.26 10.35 9.92
CA THR A 122 -0.85 9.39 10.00
C THR A 122 -0.84 8.60 11.31
N ASN A 123 0.34 8.26 11.83
CA ASN A 123 0.44 7.61 13.14
C ASN A 123 -0.07 8.54 14.26
N LEU A 124 0.29 9.82 14.20
CA LEU A 124 -0.14 10.82 15.17
C LEU A 124 -1.64 11.16 15.10
N LEU A 125 -2.25 11.06 13.91
CA LEU A 125 -3.70 11.18 13.77
C LEU A 125 -4.42 9.97 14.39
N GLN A 126 -3.81 8.78 14.31
CA GLN A 126 -4.39 7.54 14.81
C GLN A 126 -4.15 7.31 16.31
N ARG A 127 -3.03 7.81 16.85
CA ARG A 127 -2.60 7.68 18.24
C ARG A 127 -2.28 9.06 18.78
N SER A 128 -2.70 9.36 20.01
CA SER A 128 -2.28 10.60 20.67
C SER A 128 -0.75 10.61 20.88
N PHE A 129 -0.11 11.77 20.75
CA PHE A 129 1.30 11.95 21.08
C PHE A 129 1.62 11.44 22.50
N ALA A 130 0.68 11.58 23.44
CA ALA A 130 0.84 11.13 24.81
C ALA A 130 1.09 9.61 24.93
N GLU A 131 0.47 8.82 24.05
CA GLU A 131 0.51 7.34 24.02
C GLU A 131 1.77 6.77 23.35
N LEU A 132 2.62 7.63 22.78
CA LEU A 132 3.86 7.22 22.14
C LEU A 132 4.95 6.96 23.18
N LEU A 133 5.79 5.97 22.91
CA LEU A 133 7.01 5.71 23.69
C LEU A 133 7.98 6.89 23.55
N PRO A 134 8.91 7.09 24.51
CA PRO A 134 9.90 8.17 24.42
C PRO A 134 10.71 8.17 23.10
N SER A 135 11.08 7.00 22.59
CA SER A 135 11.78 6.85 21.31
C SER A 135 10.89 7.24 20.12
N GLU A 136 9.64 6.80 20.09
CA GLU A 136 8.65 7.18 19.08
C GLU A 136 8.43 8.70 19.08
N LYS A 137 8.31 9.32 20.27
CA LYS A 137 8.18 10.77 20.43
C LYS A 137 9.40 11.51 19.87
N ALA A 138 10.60 11.04 20.15
CA ALA A 138 11.82 11.62 19.62
C ALA A 138 11.85 11.57 18.09
N ALA A 139 11.50 10.43 17.48
CA ALA A 139 11.42 10.28 16.03
C ALA A 139 10.43 11.29 15.39
N VAL A 140 9.25 11.46 15.99
CA VAL A 140 8.25 12.45 15.55
C VAL A 140 8.80 13.88 15.64
N LEU A 141 9.44 14.23 16.76
CA LEU A 141 9.99 15.58 16.98
C LEU A 141 11.13 15.89 16.01
N VAL A 142 12.03 14.93 15.76
CA VAL A 142 13.12 15.07 14.79
C VAL A 142 12.55 15.30 13.39
N ALA A 143 11.64 14.44 12.93
CA ALA A 143 11.03 14.54 11.61
C ALA A 143 10.35 15.91 11.40
N ARG A 144 9.60 16.40 12.41
CA ARG A 144 8.95 17.71 12.36
C ARG A 144 9.94 18.85 12.37
N TYR A 145 10.99 18.78 13.20
CA TYR A 145 12.02 19.80 13.25
C TYR A 145 12.77 19.91 11.92
N GLU A 146 13.13 18.79 11.30
CA GLU A 146 13.76 18.76 9.98
C GLU A 146 12.86 19.36 8.90
N LYS A 147 11.56 19.05 8.91
CA LYS A 147 10.61 19.66 7.96
C LYS A 147 10.47 21.16 8.18
N ILE A 148 10.37 21.62 9.43
CA ILE A 148 10.26 23.05 9.75
C ILE A 148 11.55 23.80 9.38
N SER A 149 12.72 23.21 9.65
CA SER A 149 14.01 23.84 9.39
C SER A 149 14.45 23.81 7.92
N SER A 150 13.90 22.90 7.12
CA SER A 150 14.08 22.85 5.66
C SER A 150 13.10 23.78 4.92
N GLN A 151 11.92 24.05 5.49
CA GLN A 151 10.99 25.02 4.93
C GLN A 151 11.60 26.43 4.92
N GLY A 152 11.71 27.02 3.72
CA GLY A 152 12.24 28.37 3.52
C GLY A 152 13.72 28.46 3.12
N LYS A 153 14.43 27.33 2.97
CA LYS A 153 15.75 27.35 2.32
C LYS A 153 15.60 27.70 0.84
N ARG A 154 16.28 28.76 0.40
CA ARG A 154 16.43 29.12 -1.01
C ARG A 154 17.33 28.10 -1.69
N ASN A 155 16.74 27.16 -2.42
CA ASN A 155 17.44 26.14 -3.20
C ASN A 155 17.73 26.58 -4.65
N ASP A 156 17.48 27.85 -4.96
CA ASP A 156 17.49 28.45 -6.30
C ASP A 156 18.77 29.23 -6.64
N ILE A 157 19.74 29.31 -5.72
CA ILE A 157 21.01 30.00 -5.94
C ILE A 157 22.13 28.95 -6.04
N ARG A 158 22.70 28.82 -7.24
CA ARG A 158 23.91 28.03 -7.53
C ARG A 158 25.05 28.96 -7.95
#